data_AF-A0A2C9JY55-F1
#
_entry.id   AF-A0A2C9JY55-F1
#
_cell.length_a   1.000
_cell.length_b   1.000
_cell.length_c   1.000
_cell.angle_alpha   90.00
_cell.angle_beta   90.00
_cell.angle_gamma   90.00
#
_symmetry.space_group_name_H-M   'P 1'
#
loop_
_entity.id
_entity.type
_entity.pdbx_description
1 polymer ?
#
loop_
_entity_poly.entity_id
_entity_poly.type
_entity_poly.pdbx_seq_one_letter_code
_entity_poly.pdbx_strand_id
1 'polypeptide(L)'
;MTGAYRFGHTLISNSYTVNGAEEFFKDEFFVPDSSIDSHEDIIAGMLNTSTGVHFDRFFANGITEHLFETKEGPKKALDLASVNIQRGRDHGIPAYLHWRKRYNLRPLTDFEDFSKQCSQILSQLYRNIYDVDLYPGGICEPSVPRGVVGETFGHIIADQFSDLKFGDRFFFTHVHQYPQGFNDDQLAAILDFSSNALLCFSGKLSVIQENTWLKVSPDNPLVPCSTFDQIDVQPWVRELVDHHYF
;
A
#
# COMPACT_ATOMS: atom_id res chain seq x y z
N MET A 1 5.61 -2.58 -12.65
CA MET A 1 5.55 -2.22 -11.22
C MET A 1 5.38 -0.71 -10.95
N THR A 2 6.35 0.14 -11.30
CA THR A 2 6.44 1.54 -10.82
C THR A 2 5.29 2.48 -11.23
N GLY A 3 4.48 2.10 -12.22
CA GLY A 3 3.21 2.76 -12.53
C GLY A 3 2.03 2.19 -11.73
N ALA A 4 1.86 0.86 -11.76
CA ALA A 4 0.73 0.17 -11.10
C ALA A 4 0.76 0.27 -9.57
N TYR A 5 1.94 0.18 -8.93
CA TYR A 5 2.06 0.23 -7.46
C TYR A 5 1.80 1.62 -6.86
N ARG A 6 1.51 2.62 -7.70
CA ARG A 6 1.03 3.94 -7.27
C ARG A 6 -0.46 3.95 -6.97
N PHE A 7 -1.17 2.83 -7.14
CA PHE A 7 -2.58 2.71 -6.75
C PHE A 7 -2.82 3.16 -5.31
N GLY A 8 -1.83 3.02 -4.41
CA GLY A 8 -1.92 3.49 -3.03
C GLY A 8 -2.21 5.00 -2.92
N HIS A 9 -1.91 5.81 -3.93
CA HIS A 9 -2.26 7.23 -3.93
C HIS A 9 -3.78 7.47 -3.97
N THR A 10 -4.58 6.54 -4.52
CA THR A 10 -6.06 6.62 -4.46
C THR A 10 -6.57 6.25 -3.07
N LEU A 11 -5.74 5.65 -2.21
CA LEU A 11 -6.12 5.17 -0.88
C LEU A 11 -5.78 6.19 0.23
N ILE A 12 -5.09 7.28 -0.12
CA ILE A 12 -4.69 8.35 0.81
C ILE A 12 -5.91 9.18 1.21
N SER A 13 -6.15 9.29 2.51
CA SER A 13 -7.19 10.14 3.11
C SER A 13 -6.77 11.62 3.16
N ASN A 14 -7.76 12.52 3.21
CA ASN A 14 -7.49 13.97 3.36
C ASN A 14 -6.97 14.34 4.75
N SER A 15 -7.39 13.59 5.77
CA SER A 15 -7.12 13.86 7.18
C SER A 15 -6.98 12.56 7.96
N TYR A 16 -6.43 12.68 9.16
CA TYR A 16 -6.32 11.62 10.15
C TYR A 16 -6.50 12.21 11.54
N THR A 17 -6.82 11.38 12.53
CA THR A 17 -7.04 11.84 13.90
C THR A 17 -5.78 11.69 14.74
N VAL A 18 -5.37 12.73 15.47
CA VAL A 18 -4.28 12.68 16.47
C VAL A 18 -4.81 13.29 17.76
N ASN A 19 -4.72 12.59 18.89
CA ASN A 19 -5.21 13.09 20.18
C ASN A 19 -6.67 13.59 20.19
N GLY A 20 -7.52 12.98 19.35
CA GLY A 20 -8.93 13.38 19.19
C GLY A 20 -9.14 14.64 18.36
N ALA A 21 -8.08 15.28 17.87
CA ALA A 21 -8.14 16.36 16.89
C ALA A 21 -7.99 15.81 15.46
N GLU A 22 -8.65 16.43 14.49
CA GLU A 22 -8.47 16.12 13.08
C GLU A 22 -7.30 16.94 12.53
N GLU A 23 -6.31 16.24 11.96
CA GLU A 23 -5.15 16.82 11.29
C GLU A 23 -5.24 16.58 9.79
N PHE A 24 -4.86 17.58 8.99
CA PHE A 24 -4.91 17.51 7.53
C PHE A 24 -3.57 17.04 6.96
N PHE A 25 -3.62 15.99 6.14
CA PHE A 25 -2.42 15.38 5.56
C PHE A 25 -1.59 16.36 4.72
N LYS A 26 -2.24 17.34 4.09
CA LYS A 26 -1.58 18.37 3.26
C LYS A 26 -0.58 19.23 4.05
N ASP A 27 -0.78 19.39 5.36
CA ASP A 27 0.02 20.27 6.21
C ASP A 27 1.24 19.54 6.82
N GLU A 28 1.37 18.24 6.57
CA GLU A 28 2.35 17.34 7.23
C GLU A 28 3.54 16.96 6.34
N PHE A 29 3.54 17.37 5.07
CA PHE A 29 4.62 17.03 4.16
C PHE A 29 5.94 17.69 4.59
N PHE A 30 6.94 16.86 4.88
CA PHE A 30 8.27 17.28 5.31
C PHE A 30 8.28 18.10 6.62
N VAL A 31 7.33 17.86 7.51
CA VAL A 31 7.25 18.48 8.85
C VAL A 31 7.62 17.44 9.92
N PRO A 32 8.92 17.24 10.23
CA PRO A 32 9.32 16.22 11.21
C PRO A 32 8.86 16.55 12.64
N ASP A 33 8.75 17.83 12.97
CA ASP A 33 8.43 18.31 14.31
C ASP A 33 7.07 17.83 14.81
N SER A 34 6.11 17.58 13.90
CA SER A 34 4.78 17.09 14.27
C SER A 34 4.81 15.69 14.87
N SER A 35 5.89 14.92 14.68
CA SER A 35 6.01 13.52 15.09
C SER A 35 6.82 13.27 16.37
N ILE A 36 7.57 14.27 16.86
CA ILE A 36 8.61 14.09 17.90
C ILE A 36 8.03 13.56 19.23
N ASP A 37 6.80 13.94 19.57
CA ASP A 37 6.13 13.55 20.82
C ASP A 37 4.71 12.95 20.62
N SER A 38 4.37 12.60 19.38
CA SER A 38 2.99 12.19 19.00
C SER A 38 2.96 10.86 18.25
N HIS A 39 4.09 10.13 18.19
CA HIS A 39 4.23 8.94 17.35
C HIS A 39 3.16 7.88 17.65
N GLU A 40 2.92 7.58 18.91
CA GLU A 40 1.91 6.63 19.36
C GLU A 40 0.49 7.09 19.01
N ASP A 41 0.20 8.39 19.15
CA ASP A 41 -1.09 8.96 18.79
C ASP A 41 -1.33 9.01 17.28
N ILE A 42 -0.27 9.23 16.50
CA ILE A 42 -0.31 9.14 15.03
C ILE A 42 -0.57 7.70 14.61
N ILE A 43 0.13 6.72 15.18
CA ILE A 43 -0.11 5.30 14.87
C ILE A 43 -1.55 4.92 15.23
N ALA A 44 -2.01 5.21 16.45
CA ALA A 44 -3.37 4.95 16.89
C ALA A 44 -4.38 5.66 15.97
N GLY A 45 -4.08 6.90 15.61
CA GLY A 45 -4.80 7.71 14.64
C GLY A 45 -4.94 7.07 13.28
N MET A 46 -3.84 6.59 12.70
CA MET A 46 -3.80 5.91 11.40
C MET A 46 -4.52 4.56 11.44
N LEU A 47 -4.48 3.84 12.56
CA LEU A 47 -5.19 2.59 12.75
C LEU A 47 -6.71 2.81 12.88
N ASN A 48 -7.14 3.89 13.53
CA ASN A 48 -8.57 4.20 13.71
C ASN A 48 -9.18 4.99 12.54
N THR A 49 -8.39 5.84 11.89
CA THR A 49 -8.81 6.55 10.68
C THR A 49 -8.92 5.51 9.57
N SER A 50 -10.04 5.50 8.85
CA SER A 50 -10.27 4.52 7.77
C SER A 50 -9.06 4.39 6.85
N THR A 51 -8.44 3.21 6.86
CA THR A 51 -7.77 2.67 5.68
C THR A 51 -8.86 2.46 4.62
N GLY A 52 -8.81 3.20 3.52
CA GLY A 52 -9.77 3.04 2.42
C GLY A 52 -10.55 4.31 2.12
N VAL A 53 -9.87 5.28 1.53
CA VAL A 53 -10.40 5.89 0.32
C VAL A 53 -10.55 4.75 -0.69
N HIS A 54 -11.73 4.62 -1.29
CA HIS A 54 -12.02 3.51 -2.20
C HIS A 54 -10.96 3.46 -3.30
N PHE A 55 -10.60 2.24 -3.76
CA PHE A 55 -9.80 2.12 -4.98
C PHE A 55 -10.67 2.57 -6.15
N ASP A 56 -10.50 3.82 -6.53
CA ASP A 56 -11.20 4.45 -7.63
C ASP A 56 -10.37 5.59 -8.21
N ARG A 57 -11.02 6.38 -9.08
CA ARG A 57 -10.38 7.50 -9.78
C ARG A 57 -10.24 8.77 -8.94
N PHE A 58 -10.72 8.78 -7.69
CA PHE A 58 -10.68 9.94 -6.81
C PHE A 58 -9.44 9.90 -5.92
N PHE A 59 -8.99 11.09 -5.56
CA PHE A 59 -7.80 11.32 -4.76
C PHE A 59 -8.14 12.34 -3.69
N ALA A 60 -7.43 12.28 -2.58
CA ALA A 60 -7.46 13.34 -1.59
C ALA A 60 -7.05 14.68 -2.23
N ASN A 61 -7.79 15.74 -1.90
CA ASN A 61 -7.51 17.10 -2.37
C ASN A 61 -6.12 17.57 -1.93
N GLY A 62 -5.66 17.10 -0.76
CA GLY A 62 -4.31 17.38 -0.24
C GLY A 62 -3.16 16.93 -1.16
N ILE A 63 -3.39 15.95 -2.04
CA ILE A 63 -2.37 15.45 -2.98
C ILE A 63 -2.62 15.84 -4.45
N THR A 64 -3.80 16.34 -4.79
CA THR A 64 -4.08 16.84 -6.15
C THR A 64 -3.97 18.35 -6.27
N GLU A 65 -4.30 19.12 -5.23
CA GLU A 65 -4.30 20.59 -5.28
C GLU A 65 -3.25 21.22 -4.36
N HIS A 66 -2.75 20.48 -3.37
CA HIS A 66 -1.91 21.02 -2.28
C HIS A 66 -0.62 20.22 -2.05
N LEU A 67 -0.19 19.37 -3.00
CA LEU A 67 1.00 18.54 -2.79
C LEU A 67 2.24 19.44 -2.62
N PHE A 68 2.88 19.32 -1.44
CA PHE A 68 4.07 20.10 -1.04
C PHE A 68 3.87 21.62 -1.06
N GLU A 69 2.64 22.09 -0.85
CA GLU A 69 2.38 23.51 -0.66
C GLU A 69 3.01 24.01 0.65
N THR A 70 3.76 25.11 0.56
CA THR A 70 4.44 25.71 1.73
C THR A 70 3.83 27.07 2.07
N LYS A 71 3.65 27.35 3.36
CA LYS A 71 3.06 28.62 3.87
C LYS A 71 3.88 29.89 3.52
N GLU A 72 5.17 29.74 3.21
CA GLU A 72 6.11 30.86 2.98
C GLU A 72 6.19 31.39 1.53
N GLY A 73 5.25 31.03 0.66
CA GLY A 73 5.21 31.53 -0.71
C GLY A 73 6.05 30.73 -1.71
N PRO A 74 6.17 31.21 -2.96
CA PRO A 74 5.63 30.57 -4.15
C PRO A 74 6.36 29.27 -4.52
N LYS A 75 5.92 28.15 -3.97
CA LYS A 75 6.02 26.86 -4.65
C LYS A 75 4.62 26.47 -5.08
N LYS A 76 4.41 26.43 -6.40
CA LYS A 76 3.16 25.97 -7.00
C LYS A 76 2.89 24.58 -6.44
N ALA A 77 1.76 24.42 -5.76
CA ALA A 77 1.30 23.10 -5.37
C ALA A 77 1.31 22.17 -6.59
N LEU A 78 1.71 20.93 -6.36
CA LEU A 78 1.74 19.92 -7.41
C LEU A 78 0.43 19.11 -7.38
N ASP A 79 0.10 18.53 -8.53
CA ASP A 79 -0.96 17.53 -8.65
C ASP A 79 -0.31 16.15 -8.81
N LEU A 80 -0.39 15.32 -7.76
CA LEU A 80 0.19 13.98 -7.76
C LEU A 80 -0.41 13.07 -8.84
N ALA A 81 -1.70 13.19 -9.15
CA ALA A 81 -2.35 12.41 -10.19
C ALA A 81 -1.82 12.79 -11.57
N SER A 82 -1.68 14.09 -11.85
CA SER A 82 -1.06 14.58 -13.08
C SER A 82 0.41 14.12 -13.21
N VAL A 83 1.16 14.16 -12.10
CA VAL A 83 2.55 13.71 -12.04
C VAL A 83 2.66 12.21 -12.31
N ASN A 84 1.72 11.39 -11.85
CA ASN A 84 1.69 9.95 -12.14
C ASN A 84 1.54 9.67 -13.63
N ILE A 85 0.61 10.38 -14.29
CA ILE A 85 0.39 10.26 -15.73
C ILE A 85 1.63 10.71 -16.50
N GLN A 86 2.13 11.92 -16.19
CA GLN A 86 3.29 12.49 -16.88
C GLN A 86 4.55 11.64 -16.70
N ARG A 87 4.75 11.07 -15.51
CA ARG A 87 5.88 10.17 -15.23
C ARG A 87 5.76 8.83 -15.95
N GLY A 88 4.53 8.32 -16.13
CA GLY A 88 4.31 7.13 -16.96
C GLY A 88 4.77 7.33 -18.40
N ARG A 89 4.45 8.49 -18.98
CA ARG A 89 4.89 8.90 -20.32
C ARG A 89 6.40 9.11 -20.41
N ASP A 90 6.97 9.80 -19.43
CA ASP A 90 8.43 10.02 -19.29
C ASP A 90 9.20 8.70 -19.27
N HIS A 91 8.70 7.71 -18.53
CA HIS A 91 9.29 6.38 -18.44
C HIS A 91 9.01 5.48 -19.66
N GLY A 92 8.26 5.95 -20.66
CA GLY A 92 7.87 5.15 -21.82
C GLY A 92 7.04 3.91 -21.46
N ILE A 93 6.23 3.98 -20.41
CA ILE A 93 5.37 2.86 -20.00
C ILE A 93 4.34 2.61 -21.11
N PRO A 94 4.20 1.37 -21.62
CA PRO A 94 3.17 1.06 -22.61
C PRO A 94 1.76 1.38 -22.12
N ALA A 95 0.89 1.76 -23.06
CA ALA A 95 -0.51 2.07 -22.81
C ALA A 95 -1.25 0.91 -22.09
N TYR A 96 -2.32 1.24 -21.41
CA TYR A 96 -3.12 0.32 -20.60
C TYR A 96 -3.50 -0.98 -21.33
N LEU A 97 -3.97 -0.90 -22.58
CA LEU A 97 -4.40 -2.08 -23.33
C LEU A 97 -3.24 -3.02 -23.72
N HIS A 98 -1.99 -2.53 -23.76
CA HIS A 98 -0.83 -3.40 -23.93
C HIS A 98 -0.74 -4.42 -22.78
N TRP A 99 -0.96 -3.96 -21.54
CA TRP A 99 -0.89 -4.81 -20.36
C TRP A 99 -2.06 -5.80 -20.30
N ARG A 100 -3.28 -5.35 -20.61
CA ARG A 100 -4.42 -6.27 -20.74
C ARG A 100 -4.15 -7.38 -21.74
N LYS A 101 -3.58 -7.04 -22.90
CA LYS A 101 -3.18 -8.01 -23.93
C LYS A 101 -2.08 -8.95 -23.43
N ARG A 102 -1.05 -8.43 -22.76
CA ARG A 102 0.06 -9.23 -22.19
C ARG A 102 -0.46 -10.31 -21.24
N TYR A 103 -1.46 -9.98 -20.44
CA TYR A 103 -2.07 -10.90 -19.47
C TYR A 103 -3.27 -11.69 -20.02
N ASN A 104 -3.54 -11.60 -21.32
CA ASN A 104 -4.68 -12.28 -21.95
C ASN A 104 -6.04 -11.99 -21.28
N LEU A 105 -6.21 -10.76 -20.79
CA LEU A 105 -7.47 -10.30 -20.19
C LEU A 105 -8.50 -9.98 -21.28
N ARG A 106 -9.78 -9.82 -20.88
CA ARG A 106 -10.87 -9.43 -21.80
C ARG A 106 -10.42 -8.23 -22.65
N PRO A 107 -10.41 -8.34 -23.99
CA PRO A 107 -10.05 -7.23 -24.85
C PRO A 107 -11.11 -6.13 -24.73
N LEU A 108 -10.65 -4.89 -24.69
CA LEU A 108 -11.49 -3.70 -24.75
C LEU A 108 -11.21 -3.04 -26.10
N THR A 109 -12.27 -2.72 -26.83
CA THR A 109 -12.20 -2.18 -28.20
C THR A 109 -12.84 -0.82 -28.33
N ASP A 110 -13.66 -0.42 -27.37
CA ASP A 110 -14.32 0.88 -27.32
C ASP A 110 -14.35 1.45 -25.89
N PHE A 111 -14.45 2.77 -25.73
CA PHE A 111 -14.54 3.39 -24.40
C PHE A 111 -15.74 2.88 -23.60
N GLU A 112 -16.83 2.49 -24.27
CA GLU A 112 -18.02 1.90 -23.66
C GLU A 112 -17.76 0.53 -23.00
N ASP A 113 -16.61 -0.10 -23.23
CA ASP A 113 -16.18 -1.30 -22.51
C ASP A 113 -15.75 -1.02 -21.05
N PHE A 114 -15.48 0.24 -20.70
CA PHE A 114 -15.24 0.66 -19.31
C PHE A 114 -16.55 0.88 -18.54
N SER A 115 -16.46 1.07 -17.22
CA SER A 115 -17.61 1.55 -16.44
C SER A 115 -18.13 2.87 -16.99
N LYS A 116 -19.45 3.11 -16.88
CA LYS A 116 -20.09 4.33 -17.41
C LYS A 116 -19.37 5.61 -16.98
N GLN A 117 -18.95 5.69 -15.71
CA GLN A 117 -18.24 6.85 -15.19
C GLN A 117 -16.87 7.04 -15.86
N CYS A 118 -16.13 5.95 -16.10
CA CYS A 118 -14.82 6.01 -16.74
C CYS A 118 -14.92 6.22 -18.26
N SER A 119 -15.87 5.57 -18.95
CA SER A 119 -16.08 5.76 -20.39
C SER A 119 -16.26 7.25 -20.73
N GLN A 120 -17.15 7.93 -20.00
CA GLN A 120 -17.46 9.35 -20.23
C GLN A 120 -16.24 10.27 -20.11
N ILE A 121 -15.33 9.98 -19.18
CA ILE A 121 -14.16 10.82 -18.93
C ILE A 121 -13.03 10.46 -19.89
N LEU A 122 -12.75 9.16 -20.05
CA LEU A 122 -11.66 8.70 -20.92
C LEU A 122 -11.91 9.07 -22.38
N SER A 123 -13.15 8.95 -22.87
CA SER A 123 -13.51 9.33 -24.24
C SER A 123 -13.39 10.84 -24.52
N GLN A 124 -13.48 11.68 -23.49
CA GLN A 124 -13.26 13.13 -23.61
C GLN A 124 -11.77 13.49 -23.62
N LEU A 125 -10.94 12.71 -22.93
CA LEU A 125 -9.51 12.99 -22.73
C LEU A 125 -8.62 12.32 -23.78
N TYR A 126 -9.00 11.14 -24.25
CA TYR A 126 -8.24 10.35 -25.22
C TYR A 126 -9.01 10.24 -26.54
N ARG A 127 -8.33 10.51 -27.65
CA ARG A 127 -8.92 10.34 -28.99
C ARG A 127 -9.16 8.87 -29.32
N ASN A 128 -8.32 7.98 -28.80
CA ASN A 128 -8.35 6.56 -29.08
C ASN A 128 -8.15 5.76 -27.78
N ILE A 129 -8.94 4.70 -27.59
CA ILE A 129 -8.84 3.81 -26.42
C ILE A 129 -7.44 3.18 -26.30
N TYR A 130 -6.76 2.95 -27.43
CA TYR A 130 -5.42 2.37 -27.44
C TYR A 130 -4.33 3.31 -26.90
N ASP A 131 -4.65 4.60 -26.71
CA ASP A 131 -3.73 5.62 -26.19
C ASP A 131 -3.89 5.87 -24.68
N VAL A 132 -4.83 5.20 -24.01
CA VAL A 132 -5.07 5.39 -22.56
C VAL A 132 -3.82 4.99 -21.77
N ASP A 133 -3.25 5.93 -21.01
CA ASP A 133 -2.09 5.69 -20.15
C ASP A 133 -2.40 4.57 -19.12
N LEU A 134 -1.39 3.78 -18.75
CA LEU A 134 -1.56 2.65 -17.82
C LEU A 134 -2.27 3.05 -16.52
N TYR A 135 -1.86 4.18 -15.93
CA TYR A 135 -2.36 4.60 -14.62
C TYR A 135 -3.87 4.92 -14.63
N PRO A 136 -4.38 5.87 -15.45
CA PRO A 136 -5.81 6.17 -15.53
C PRO A 136 -6.64 4.99 -16.03
N GLY A 137 -6.11 4.15 -16.93
CA GLY A 137 -6.80 2.93 -17.34
C GLY A 137 -6.97 1.93 -16.20
N GLY A 138 -5.91 1.69 -15.41
CA GLY A 138 -5.92 0.71 -14.33
C GLY A 138 -6.76 1.12 -13.11
N ILE A 139 -6.77 2.40 -12.72
CA ILE A 139 -7.65 2.90 -11.63
C ILE A 139 -9.14 2.95 -12.04
N CYS A 140 -9.44 2.74 -13.33
CA CYS A 140 -10.80 2.63 -13.85
C CYS A 140 -11.34 1.20 -13.86
N GLU A 141 -10.51 0.21 -13.55
CA GLU A 141 -10.97 -1.16 -13.37
C GLU A 141 -11.63 -1.34 -11.99
N PRO A 142 -12.72 -2.12 -11.90
CA PRO A 142 -13.27 -2.49 -10.60
C PRO A 142 -12.30 -3.40 -9.85
N SER A 143 -12.25 -3.29 -8.53
CA SER A 143 -11.48 -4.19 -7.69
C SER A 143 -11.88 -5.65 -7.90
N VAL A 144 -10.90 -6.55 -7.93
CA VAL A 144 -11.15 -7.99 -7.97
C VAL A 144 -11.79 -8.48 -6.65
N PRO A 145 -12.53 -9.60 -6.63
CA PRO A 145 -13.12 -10.12 -5.39
C PRO A 145 -12.08 -10.32 -4.29
N ARG A 146 -12.33 -9.74 -3.10
CA ARG A 146 -11.41 -9.73 -1.94
C ARG A 146 -10.05 -9.08 -2.21
N GLY A 147 -9.91 -8.31 -3.28
CA GLY A 147 -8.74 -7.49 -3.59
C GLY A 147 -9.07 -6.00 -3.57
N VAL A 148 -8.03 -5.18 -3.61
CA VAL A 148 -8.17 -3.71 -3.65
C VAL A 148 -8.09 -3.18 -5.08
N VAL A 149 -7.23 -3.76 -5.92
CA VAL A 149 -6.99 -3.29 -7.30
C VAL A 149 -7.75 -4.11 -8.34
N GLY A 150 -7.88 -3.58 -9.56
CA GLY A 150 -8.41 -4.31 -10.71
C GLY A 150 -7.45 -5.36 -11.28
N GLU A 151 -7.93 -6.14 -12.24
CA GLU A 151 -7.20 -7.27 -12.85
C GLU A 151 -5.82 -6.88 -13.40
N THR A 152 -5.71 -5.79 -14.15
CA THR A 152 -4.45 -5.38 -14.80
C THR A 152 -3.40 -5.02 -13.76
N PHE A 153 -3.74 -4.18 -12.78
CA PHE A 153 -2.82 -3.86 -11.68
C PHE A 153 -2.53 -5.09 -10.83
N GLY A 154 -3.54 -5.91 -10.55
CA GLY A 154 -3.38 -7.17 -9.83
C GLY A 154 -2.32 -8.08 -10.47
N HIS A 155 -2.39 -8.28 -11.79
CA HIS A 155 -1.39 -9.06 -12.53
C HIS A 155 0.01 -8.43 -12.50
N ILE A 156 0.14 -7.13 -12.76
CA ILE A 156 1.45 -6.44 -12.74
C ILE A 156 2.11 -6.54 -11.36
N ILE A 157 1.31 -6.40 -10.31
CA ILE A 157 1.76 -6.45 -8.92
C ILE A 157 2.12 -7.90 -8.55
N ALA A 158 1.27 -8.86 -8.89
CA ALA A 158 1.50 -10.28 -8.62
C ALA A 158 2.77 -10.80 -9.31
N ASP A 159 2.98 -10.48 -10.60
CA ASP A 159 4.22 -10.81 -11.30
C ASP A 159 5.45 -10.27 -10.54
N GLN A 160 5.42 -8.99 -10.15
CA GLN A 160 6.55 -8.38 -9.47
C GLN A 160 6.81 -9.02 -8.09
N PHE A 161 5.77 -9.27 -7.29
CA PHE A 161 5.94 -9.90 -5.98
C PHE A 161 6.35 -11.37 -6.09
N SER A 162 5.89 -12.07 -7.13
CA SER A 162 6.35 -13.43 -7.45
C SER A 162 7.85 -13.42 -7.77
N ASP A 163 8.29 -12.53 -8.66
CA ASP A 163 9.71 -12.40 -9.02
C ASP A 163 10.58 -11.99 -7.83
N LEU A 164 10.11 -11.08 -6.98
CA LEU A 164 10.81 -10.69 -5.75
C LEU A 164 10.92 -11.85 -4.77
N LYS A 165 9.84 -12.61 -4.58
CA LYS A 165 9.84 -13.77 -3.68
C LYS A 165 10.77 -14.87 -4.18
N PHE A 166 10.53 -15.38 -5.39
CA PHE A 166 11.23 -16.55 -5.91
C PHE A 166 12.61 -16.24 -6.49
N GLY A 167 12.87 -14.99 -6.86
CA GLY A 167 14.18 -14.51 -7.30
C GLY A 167 15.13 -14.14 -6.16
N ASP A 168 14.63 -14.00 -4.92
CA ASP A 168 15.45 -13.68 -3.77
C ASP A 168 15.98 -14.94 -3.08
N ARG A 169 17.31 -15.12 -3.15
CA ARG A 169 18.03 -16.20 -2.48
C ARG A 169 17.86 -16.17 -0.96
N PHE A 170 17.59 -15.00 -0.37
CA PHE A 170 17.43 -14.80 1.07
C PHE A 170 15.96 -14.67 1.51
N PHE A 171 15.00 -14.94 0.62
CA PHE A 171 13.60 -14.86 0.99
C PHE A 171 13.31 -15.79 2.17
N PHE A 172 12.76 -15.25 3.26
CA PHE A 172 12.74 -15.91 4.57
C PHE A 172 12.05 -17.28 4.64
N THR A 173 11.16 -17.60 3.68
CA THR A 173 10.48 -18.91 3.61
C THR A 173 11.20 -19.95 2.74
N HIS A 174 12.32 -19.60 2.11
CA HIS A 174 13.11 -20.54 1.33
C HIS A 174 13.86 -21.50 2.26
N VAL A 175 13.42 -22.76 2.27
CA VAL A 175 14.02 -23.85 3.03
C VAL A 175 15.20 -24.49 2.28
N HIS A 176 16.13 -25.09 3.02
CA HIS A 176 17.21 -25.95 2.51
C HIS A 176 18.29 -25.27 1.64
N GLN A 177 18.46 -23.94 1.71
CA GLN A 177 19.53 -23.24 0.99
C GLN A 177 20.76 -22.98 1.87
N TYR A 178 21.41 -23.99 2.46
CA TYR A 178 22.59 -23.74 3.33
C TYR A 178 23.68 -22.90 2.62
N PRO A 179 24.28 -21.87 3.28
CA PRO A 179 24.12 -21.44 4.68
C PRO A 179 23.01 -20.38 4.91
N GLN A 180 22.04 -20.30 3.99
CA GLN A 180 20.99 -19.30 3.90
C GLN A 180 19.66 -19.86 4.43
N GLY A 181 18.89 -19.00 5.09
CA GLY A 181 17.55 -19.32 5.57
C GLY A 181 17.48 -19.60 7.06
N PHE A 182 16.26 -19.55 7.58
CA PHE A 182 15.95 -19.85 8.97
C PHE A 182 15.80 -21.35 9.17
N ASN A 183 16.17 -21.87 10.34
CA ASN A 183 15.81 -23.23 10.73
C ASN A 183 14.30 -23.33 11.01
N ASP A 184 13.78 -24.55 11.14
CA ASP A 184 12.33 -24.77 11.28
C ASP A 184 11.72 -24.05 12.49
N ASP A 185 12.43 -24.04 13.64
CA ASP A 185 11.98 -23.34 14.86
C ASP A 185 11.94 -21.82 14.65
N GLN A 186 12.96 -21.25 14.00
CA GLN A 186 13.04 -19.82 13.69
C GLN A 186 11.96 -19.40 12.70
N LEU A 187 11.73 -20.21 11.66
CA LEU A 187 10.68 -19.94 10.68
C LEU A 187 9.30 -20.01 11.31
N ALA A 188 9.05 -20.97 12.20
CA ALA A 188 7.81 -21.05 12.97
C ALA A 188 7.58 -19.77 13.80
N ALA A 189 8.61 -19.29 14.50
CA ALA A 189 8.53 -18.04 15.27
C ALA A 189 8.24 -16.80 14.40
N ILE A 190 8.81 -16.71 13.19
CA ILE A 190 8.51 -15.61 12.25
C ILE A 190 7.07 -15.68 11.74
N LEU A 191 6.59 -16.87 11.39
CA LEU A 191 5.26 -17.05 10.80
C LEU A 191 4.12 -16.83 11.80
N ASP A 192 4.39 -17.02 13.09
CA ASP A 192 3.45 -16.74 14.18
C ASP A 192 3.39 -15.25 14.55
N PHE A 193 4.43 -14.47 14.20
CA PHE A 193 4.49 -13.05 14.51
C PHE A 193 3.56 -12.21 13.61
N SER A 194 2.73 -11.37 14.22
CA SER A 194 1.74 -10.54 13.52
C SER A 194 2.11 -9.05 13.52
N SER A 195 1.55 -8.30 12.56
CA SER A 195 1.65 -6.83 12.53
C SER A 195 1.08 -6.17 13.78
N ASN A 196 0.08 -6.79 14.41
CA ASN A 196 -0.52 -6.31 15.64
C ASN A 196 0.45 -6.41 16.80
N ALA A 197 1.12 -7.57 16.95
CA ALA A 197 2.16 -7.77 17.94
C ALA A 197 3.29 -6.75 17.78
N LEU A 198 3.73 -6.50 16.54
CA LEU A 198 4.74 -5.49 16.23
C LEU A 198 4.31 -4.10 16.67
N LEU A 199 3.12 -3.66 16.25
CA LEU A 199 2.62 -2.30 16.54
C LEU A 199 2.32 -2.10 18.03
N CYS A 200 1.83 -3.13 18.73
CA CYS A 200 1.68 -3.11 20.18
C CYS A 200 3.03 -2.94 20.88
N PHE A 201 4.06 -3.67 20.44
CA PHE A 201 5.40 -3.59 21.01
C PHE A 201 6.08 -2.24 20.73
N SER A 202 6.07 -1.77 19.47
CA SER A 202 6.79 -0.57 19.06
C SER A 202 6.05 0.73 19.42
N GLY A 203 4.73 0.74 19.27
CA GLY A 203 3.89 1.93 19.44
C GLY A 203 3.26 2.06 20.82
N LYS A 204 3.62 1.20 21.79
CA LYS A 204 3.12 1.20 23.18
C LYS A 204 1.60 1.40 23.28
N LEU A 205 0.87 0.84 22.32
CA LEU A 205 -0.58 0.94 22.24
C LEU A 205 -1.21 0.10 23.36
N SER A 206 -2.35 0.55 23.88
CA SER A 206 -3.10 -0.21 24.88
C SER A 206 -4.07 -1.22 24.25
N VAL A 207 -4.66 -0.83 23.12
CA VAL A 207 -5.61 -1.63 22.34
C VAL A 207 -5.33 -1.50 20.85
N ILE A 208 -5.67 -2.53 20.09
CA ILE A 208 -5.53 -2.58 18.63
C ILE A 208 -6.59 -3.53 18.05
N GLN A 209 -6.90 -3.42 16.75
CA GLN A 209 -7.81 -4.35 16.08
C GLN A 209 -7.29 -5.79 16.15
N GLU A 210 -8.16 -6.79 15.98
CA GLU A 210 -7.71 -8.19 15.77
C GLU A 210 -6.90 -8.36 14.47
N ASN A 211 -7.23 -7.59 13.44
CA ASN A 211 -6.47 -7.49 12.20
C ASN A 211 -6.24 -6.01 11.86
N THR A 212 -4.99 -5.56 11.97
CA THR A 212 -4.58 -4.16 11.74
C THR A 212 -4.81 -3.67 10.31
N TRP A 213 -4.99 -4.58 9.35
CA TRP A 213 -5.23 -4.23 7.94
C TRP A 213 -6.71 -3.99 7.64
N LEU A 214 -7.60 -4.30 8.60
CA LEU A 214 -9.04 -4.15 8.47
C LEU A 214 -9.55 -3.04 9.40
N LYS A 215 -10.65 -2.39 9.00
CA LYS A 215 -11.31 -1.37 9.84
C LYS A 215 -11.88 -2.01 11.10
N VAL A 216 -12.00 -1.21 12.16
CA VAL A 216 -12.75 -1.60 13.36
C VAL A 216 -14.19 -1.94 12.97
N SER A 217 -14.65 -3.12 13.33
CA SER A 217 -16.03 -3.57 13.10
C SER A 217 -16.41 -4.61 14.15
N PRO A 218 -17.69 -5.02 14.23
CA PRO A 218 -18.08 -6.15 15.09
C PRO A 218 -17.32 -7.45 14.77
N ASP A 219 -16.89 -7.63 13.52
CA ASP A 219 -16.12 -8.80 13.05
C ASP A 219 -14.58 -8.57 13.11
N ASN A 220 -14.15 -7.39 13.54
CA ASN A 220 -12.74 -7.02 13.74
C ASN A 220 -12.64 -6.02 14.91
N PRO A 221 -12.93 -6.47 16.15
CA PRO A 221 -13.02 -5.59 17.31
C PRO A 221 -11.64 -5.09 17.75
N LEU A 222 -11.64 -4.05 18.59
CA LEU A 222 -10.45 -3.66 19.35
C LEU A 222 -10.26 -4.62 20.52
N VAL A 223 -9.04 -5.13 20.67
CA VAL A 223 -8.61 -6.04 21.73
C VAL A 223 -7.39 -5.48 22.47
N PRO A 224 -7.16 -5.85 23.74
CA PRO A 224 -5.96 -5.45 24.47
C PRO A 224 -4.69 -5.91 23.78
N CYS A 225 -3.65 -5.07 23.76
CA CYS A 225 -2.35 -5.46 23.19
C CYS A 225 -1.72 -6.68 23.88
N SER A 226 -2.09 -6.95 25.14
CA SER A 226 -1.67 -8.15 25.88
C SER A 226 -2.20 -9.47 25.29
N THR A 227 -3.12 -9.43 24.34
CA THR A 227 -3.64 -10.61 23.64
C THR A 227 -2.63 -11.18 22.64
N PHE A 228 -1.66 -10.38 22.18
CA PHE A 228 -0.67 -10.80 21.20
C PHE A 228 0.67 -11.06 21.87
N ASP A 229 1.18 -12.28 21.70
CA ASP A 229 2.50 -12.65 22.18
C ASP A 229 3.59 -11.94 21.34
N GLN A 230 4.70 -11.61 22.00
CA GLN A 230 5.89 -11.10 21.30
C GLN A 230 6.58 -12.23 20.55
N ILE A 231 7.38 -11.89 19.55
CA ILE A 231 8.16 -12.87 18.79
C ILE A 231 9.02 -13.73 19.73
N ASP A 232 8.92 -15.06 19.61
CA ASP A 232 9.80 -15.96 20.33
C ASP A 232 11.20 -15.96 19.69
N VAL A 233 12.16 -15.34 20.39
CA VAL A 233 13.55 -15.26 19.94
C VAL A 233 14.43 -16.43 20.42
N GLN A 234 13.89 -17.35 21.23
CA GLN A 234 14.65 -18.49 21.74
C GLN A 234 15.25 -19.41 20.66
N PRO A 235 14.62 -19.63 19.49
CA PRO A 235 15.22 -20.41 18.41
C PRO A 235 16.60 -19.91 17.95
N TRP A 236 16.83 -18.59 17.93
CA TRP A 236 18.14 -18.01 17.62
C TRP A 236 19.14 -18.16 18.76
N VAL A 237 18.68 -18.02 20.01
CA VAL A 237 19.54 -18.21 21.19
C VAL A 237 20.06 -19.65 21.23
N ARG A 238 19.20 -20.64 21.00
CA ARG A 238 19.57 -22.05 20.97
C ARG A 238 20.60 -22.35 19.88
N GLU A 239 20.36 -21.87 18.66
CA GLU A 239 21.32 -22.04 17.56
C GLU A 239 22.70 -21.47 17.92
N LEU A 240 22.75 -20.24 18.47
CA LEU A 240 24.03 -19.60 18.83
C LEU A 240 24.80 -20.37 19.91
N VAL A 241 24.10 -20.93 20.89
CA VAL A 241 24.69 -21.73 21.97
C VAL A 241 25.16 -23.09 21.43
N ASP A 242 24.33 -23.78 20.66
CA ASP A 242 24.61 -25.13 20.15
C ASP A 242 25.78 -25.13 19.15
N HIS A 243 25.93 -24.06 18.36
CA HIS A 243 27.03 -23.89 17.41
C HIS A 243 28.31 -23.28 18.02
N HIS A 244 28.33 -23.00 19.33
CA HIS A 244 29.48 -22.46 20.06
C HIS A 244 30.04 -21.17 19.43
N TYR A 245 29.14 -20.31 18.95
CA TYR A 245 29.53 -18.96 18.52
C TYR A 245 29.97 -18.08 19.70
N PHE A 246 29.73 -18.54 20.93
CA PHE A 246 30.15 -17.96 22.20
C PHE A 246 30.62 -19.04 23.18
#